data_AF-A0A3D3W9W2-F1
#
_entry.id   AF-A0A3D3W9W2-F1
#
_cell.length_a   1.000
_cell.length_b   1.000
_cell.length_c   1.000
_cell.angle_alpha   90.00
_cell.angle_beta   90.00
_cell.angle_gamma   90.00
#
_symmetry.space_group_name_H-M   'P 1'
#
loop_
_entity.id
_entity.type
_entity.pdbx_description
1 polymer ?
#
loop_
_entity_poly.entity_id
_entity_poly.type
_entity_poly.pdbx_seq_one_letter_code
_entity_poly.pdbx_strand_id
1 'polypeptide(L)' 'METCLKKVMDAVDIETFFVCKDEEEGRDLALKLLEKFGLKDTDIVFIEHSGAGARVRARGYLYRAGDQYAWLEGDK' A
#
# COMPACT_ATOMS: atom_id res chain seq x y z
N MET A 1 -6.49 16.94 25.45
CA MET A 1 -6.23 15.51 25.18
C MET A 1 -6.42 15.32 23.67
N GLU A 2 -5.38 14.92 22.95
CA GLU A 2 -5.46 14.74 21.50
C GLU A 2 -6.22 13.44 21.19
N THR A 3 -7.18 13.46 20.25
CA THR A 3 -8.03 12.30 19.96
C THR A 3 -7.25 11.27 19.13
N CYS A 4 -7.52 9.97 19.33
CA CYS A 4 -6.87 8.90 18.54
C CYS A 4 -7.15 9.04 17.04
N LEU A 5 -8.29 9.64 16.66
CA LEU A 5 -8.67 9.91 15.27
C LEU A 5 -7.64 10.80 14.53
N LYS A 6 -6.91 11.67 15.23
CA LYS A 6 -5.84 12.50 14.63
C LYS A 6 -4.55 11.72 14.34
N LYS A 7 -4.47 10.45 14.75
CA LYS A 7 -3.30 9.58 14.58
C LYS A 7 -3.60 8.39 13.66
N VAL A 8 -4.75 8.39 12.98
CA VAL A 8 -5.10 7.36 11.99
C VAL A 8 -4.38 7.67 10.66
N MET A 9 -3.98 6.63 9.94
CA MET A 9 -3.53 6.68 8.55
C MET A 9 -4.39 5.71 7.75
N ASP A 10 -5.00 6.19 6.68
CA ASP A 10 -5.80 5.33 5.80
C ASP A 10 -4.91 4.73 4.73
N ALA A 11 -4.95 3.40 4.61
CA ALA A 11 -4.19 2.66 3.64
C ALA A 11 -4.94 1.41 3.16
N VAL A 12 -4.62 0.97 1.94
CA VAL A 12 -5.10 -0.27 1.35
C VAL A 12 -3.91 -1.21 1.24
N ASP A 13 -4.01 -2.37 1.87
CA ASP A 13 -3.04 -3.46 1.72
C ASP A 13 -3.51 -4.42 0.62
N ILE A 14 -2.60 -4.78 -0.27
CA ILE A 14 -2.81 -5.73 -1.35
C ILE A 14 -1.78 -6.84 -1.21
N GLU A 15 -2.26 -8.06 -0.99
CA GLU A 15 -1.43 -9.26 -0.94
C GLU A 15 -1.73 -10.14 -2.15
N THR A 16 -0.69 -10.55 -2.86
CA THR A 16 -0.81 -11.39 -4.05
C THR A 16 0.46 -12.23 -4.27
N PHE A 17 0.41 -13.17 -5.21
CA PHE A 17 1.54 -13.97 -5.63
C PHE A 17 1.82 -13.73 -7.11
N PHE A 18 3.05 -13.30 -7.44
CA PHE A 18 3.51 -13.11 -8.81
C PHE A 18 4.36 -14.30 -9.23
N VAL A 19 4.07 -14.87 -10.40
CA VAL A 19 5.01 -15.79 -11.06
C VAL A 19 6.16 -14.94 -11.62
N CYS A 20 7.37 -15.12 -11.09
CA CYS A 20 8.54 -14.30 -11.41
C CYS A 20 9.84 -15.05 -11.06
N LYS A 21 10.96 -14.59 -11.61
CA LYS A 21 12.27 -15.23 -11.49
C LYS A 21 12.94 -14.99 -10.12
N ASP A 22 12.68 -13.85 -9.49
CA ASP A 22 13.28 -13.41 -8.23
C ASP A 22 12.41 -12.34 -7.52
N GLU A 23 12.87 -11.87 -6.36
CA GLU A 23 12.19 -10.82 -5.58
C GLU A 23 12.21 -9.47 -6.29
N GLU A 24 13.24 -9.16 -7.08
CA GLU A 24 13.33 -7.89 -7.80
C GLU A 24 12.23 -7.81 -8.87
N GLU A 25 12.05 -8.85 -9.67
CA GLU A 25 10.95 -8.91 -10.64
C GLU A 25 9.58 -8.90 -9.95
N GLY A 26 9.43 -9.62 -8.83
CA GLY A 26 8.20 -9.61 -8.04
C GLY A 26 7.86 -8.21 -7.50
N ARG A 27 8.87 -7.46 -7.05
CA ARG A 27 8.75 -6.07 -6.58
C ARG A 27 8.28 -5.16 -7.72
N ASP A 28 8.91 -5.25 -8.88
CA ASP A 28 8.56 -4.43 -10.06
C ASP A 28 7.13 -4.69 -10.54
N LEU A 29 6.70 -5.96 -10.55
CA LEU A 29 5.33 -6.35 -10.89
C LEU A 29 4.32 -5.79 -9.88
N ALA A 30 4.64 -5.84 -8.58
CA ALA A 30 3.80 -5.27 -7.54
C ALA A 30 3.65 -3.75 -7.69
N LEU A 31 4.74 -3.01 -7.92
CA LEU A 31 4.69 -1.57 -8.11
C LEU A 31 3.85 -1.18 -9.35
N LYS A 32 4.01 -1.91 -10.47
CA LYS A 32 3.18 -1.71 -11.68
C LYS A 32 1.71 -2.02 -11.44
N LEU A 33 1.39 -3.02 -10.60
CA LEU A 33 0.01 -3.33 -10.23
C LEU A 33 -0.62 -2.17 -9.44
N LEU A 34 0.11 -1.64 -8.45
CA LEU A 34 -0.36 -0.51 -7.65
C LEU A 34 -0.59 0.75 -8.50
N GLU A 35 0.33 1.04 -9.42
CA GLU A 35 0.18 2.12 -10.40
C GLU A 35 -1.09 1.94 -11.24
N LYS A 36 -1.37 0.73 -11.72
CA LYS A 36 -2.61 0.42 -12.48
C LYS A 36 -3.88 0.61 -11.65
N PHE A 37 -3.81 0.42 -10.33
CA PHE A 37 -4.91 0.73 -9.43
C PHE A 37 -5.02 2.22 -9.08
N GLY A 38 -4.14 3.06 -9.60
CA GLY A 38 -4.13 4.50 -9.34
C GLY A 38 -3.56 4.87 -7.97
N LEU A 39 -2.90 3.93 -7.29
CA LEU A 39 -2.24 4.19 -6.01
C LEU A 39 -0.89 4.86 -6.27
N LYS A 40 -0.73 6.09 -5.78
CA LYS A 40 0.46 6.92 -6.05
C LYS A 40 1.51 6.84 -4.95
N ASP A 41 1.02 6.71 -3.72
CA ASP A 41 1.85 6.66 -2.54
C ASP A 41 1.86 5.24 -2.00
N THR A 42 2.93 4.51 -2.30
CA THR A 42 2.96 3.06 -2.15
C THR A 42 4.24 2.57 -1.51
N ASP A 43 4.14 1.41 -0.86
CA ASP A 43 5.27 0.73 -0.23
C ASP A 43 5.14 -0.79 -0.38
N ILE A 44 6.28 -1.49 -0.43
CA ILE A 44 6.32 -2.96 -0.39
C ILE A 44 6.65 -3.35 1.04
N VAL A 45 5.62 -3.74 1.79
CA VAL A 45 5.72 -4.04 3.23
C VAL A 45 6.23 -5.47 3.49
N PHE A 46 6.07 -6.36 2.52
CA PHE A 46 6.62 -7.70 2.57
C PHE A 46 6.84 -8.25 1.16
N ILE A 47 7.94 -8.95 0.95
CA ILE A 47 8.18 -9.75 -0.23
C ILE A 47 8.99 -10.99 0.17
N GLU A 48 8.64 -12.12 -0.42
CA GLU A 48 9.38 -13.37 -0.26
C GLU A 48 9.25 -14.17 -1.55
N HIS A 49 10.37 -14.41 -2.22
CA HIS A 49 10.42 -15.31 -3.38
C HIS A 49 10.58 -16.76 -2.91
N SER A 50 9.70 -17.63 -3.41
CA SER A 50 9.78 -19.07 -3.19
C SER A 50 9.17 -19.85 -4.34
N GLY A 51 9.84 -20.94 -4.73
CA GLY A 51 9.38 -21.80 -5.83
C GLY A 51 9.27 -21.04 -7.15
N ALA A 52 8.05 -20.93 -7.67
CA ALA A 52 7.78 -20.36 -8.99
C ALA A 52 7.59 -18.83 -9.01
N GLY A 53 7.72 -18.15 -7.86
CA GLY A 53 7.38 -16.73 -7.80
C GLY A 53 7.52 -16.10 -6.42
N ALA A 54 6.99 -14.90 -6.26
CA ALA A 54 7.05 -14.14 -5.02
C ALA A 54 5.67 -13.82 -4.45
N ARG A 55 5.49 -14.07 -3.15
CA ARG A 55 4.39 -13.50 -2.38
C ARG A 55 4.75 -12.08 -2.02
N VAL A 56 3.92 -11.12 -2.42
CA VAL A 56 4.16 -9.70 -2.17
C VAL A 56 2.96 -9.12 -1.43
N ARG A 57 3.23 -8.39 -0.35
CA ARG A 57 2.27 -7.48 0.26
C ARG A 57 2.74 -6.05 0.00
N ALA A 58 1.86 -5.30 -0.64
CA ALA A 58 2.05 -3.90 -0.93
C ALA A 58 0.99 -3.07 -0.21
N ARG A 59 1.34 -1.82 0.11
CA ARG A 59 0.47 -0.86 0.76
C ARG A 59 0.35 0.38 -0.10
N GLY A 60 -0.88 0.85 -0.35
CA GLY A 60 -1.14 2.19 -0.87
C GLY A 60 -1.72 3.08 0.21
N TYR A 61 -1.09 4.21 0.50
CA TYR A 61 -1.62 5.21 1.43
C TYR A 61 -2.65 6.10 0.71
N LEU A 62 -3.82 6.25 1.33
CA LEU A 62 -4.89 7.12 0.86
C LEU A 62 -4.84 8.48 1.58
N TYR A 63 -4.52 8.47 2.87
CA TYR A 63 -4.32 9.66 3.69
C TYR A 63 -3.13 9.46 4.63
N ARG A 64 -2.19 10.41 4.61
CA ARG A 64 -1.05 10.46 5.54
C ARG A 64 -1.36 11.30 6.77
N ALA A 65 -0.58 11.07 7.83
CA ALA A 65 -0.58 11.94 9.00
C ALA A 65 -0.15 13.36 8.61
N GLY A 66 -1.10 14.30 8.62
CA GLY A 66 -0.92 15.69 8.16
C GLY A 66 -1.86 16.07 7.01
N ASP A 67 -2.45 15.09 6.32
CA ASP A 67 -3.51 15.36 5.36
C ASP A 67 -4.79 15.79 6.08
N GLN A 68 -5.56 16.66 5.44
CA GLN A 68 -6.90 17.00 5.92
C GLN A 68 -7.86 15.88 5.57
N TYR A 69 -8.26 15.12 6.59
CA TYR A 69 -9.34 14.15 6.50
C TYR A 69 -10.67 14.86 6.25
N ALA A 70 -11.29 14.65 5.08
CA ALA A 70 -12.58 15.26 4.74
C ALA A 70 -13.69 14.92 5.75
N TRP A 71 -13.68 13.71 6.31
CA TRP A 71 -14.64 13.29 7.34
C TRP A 71 -14.33 13.84 8.74
N LEU A 72 -13.11 14.34 8.98
CA LEU A 72 -12.73 14.91 10.28
C LEU A 72 -13.16 16.38 10.41
N GLU A 73 -13.32 17.10 9.29
CA GLU A 73 -13.87 18.47 9.30
C GLU A 73 -15.40 18.51 9.22
N GLY A 74 -16.06 17.37 8.95
CA GLY A 74 -17.50 17.30 8.70
C GLY A 74 -17.88 18.00 7.38
N ASP A 75 -18.91 17.50 6.70
CA ASP A 75 -19.49 18.24 5.56
C ASP A 75 -19.94 19.61 6.09
N LYS A 76 -19.25 20.68 5.68
CA LYS A 76 -19.68 22.06 5.94
C LYS A 76 -20.83 22.43 5.01
#